data_AF-A0A0F5J275-F1
#
_entry.id   AF-A0A0F5J275-F1
#
_cell.length_a   1.000
_cell.length_b   1.000
_cell.length_c   1.000
_cell.angle_alpha   90.00
_cell.angle_beta   90.00
_cell.angle_gamma   90.00
#
_symmetry.space_group_name_H-M   'P 1'
#
loop_
_entity.id
_entity.type
_entity.pdbx_description
1 polymer ?
#
loop_
_entity_poly.entity_id
_entity_poly.type
_entity_poly.pdbx_seq_one_letter_code
_entity_poly.pdbx_strand_id
1 'polypeptide(L)'
;MNPNNRKNRNTLKGYFKKGDIPTEEQFAELIDSTLNLVEDEQVIRTDTGWAFYPKQDGNLDIGFYTEKSATGTKLPVWSLSVTPEKKLVIKNGQTEVVMEAAQDKSFLLHGNLMVEETVTASAYKTKGGGGVTPGEDYLTVPADKKWHDLPLDVSREGFGCRVYRIYASFREPGTELCRLTRVTAIWLNFMEQRIESPEKHWWGWSGSIRFRWLDHGGKPCLQMRSKKRLPSGEIHCRIVEMYKG
;
A
#
# COMPACT_ATOMS: atom_id res chain seq x y z
N MET A 1 11.83 23.45 35.02
CA MET A 1 11.70 22.73 36.31
C MET A 1 12.46 21.41 36.25
N ASN A 2 13.22 21.08 37.29
CA ASN A 2 13.99 19.84 37.36
C ASN A 2 13.05 18.68 37.74
N PRO A 3 12.81 17.69 36.87
CA PRO A 3 11.84 16.60 37.13
C PRO A 3 12.20 15.71 38.34
N ASN A 4 13.43 15.83 38.84
CA ASN A 4 13.96 15.07 39.98
C ASN A 4 13.46 15.52 41.37
N ASN A 5 12.64 16.58 41.48
CA ASN A 5 12.18 17.08 42.79
C ASN A 5 10.72 16.73 43.15
N ARG A 6 10.02 15.95 42.33
CA ARG A 6 8.62 15.58 42.59
C ARG A 6 8.51 14.53 43.69
N LYS A 7 7.74 14.82 44.74
CA LYS A 7 7.44 13.86 45.82
C LYS A 7 6.43 12.81 45.36
N ASN A 8 6.53 11.61 45.91
CA ASN A 8 5.52 10.59 45.65
C ASN A 8 4.19 10.93 46.37
N ARG A 9 3.09 10.35 45.87
CA ARG A 9 1.74 10.64 46.39
C ARG A 9 1.57 10.29 47.87
N ASN A 10 2.30 9.31 48.40
CA ASN A 10 2.20 8.93 49.81
C ASN A 10 2.86 9.97 50.71
N THR A 11 4.00 10.53 50.30
CA THR A 11 4.66 11.64 50.98
C THR A 11 3.78 12.89 50.95
N LEU A 12 3.25 13.26 49.78
CA LEU A 12 2.33 14.41 49.64
C LEU A 12 1.10 14.25 50.53
N LYS A 13 0.43 13.09 50.51
CA LYS A 13 -0.71 12.81 51.40
C LYS A 13 -0.35 12.86 52.89
N GLY A 14 0.91 12.60 53.23
CA GLY A 14 1.42 12.69 54.59
C GLY A 14 1.34 14.11 55.16
N TYR A 15 1.64 15.12 54.34
CA TYR A 15 1.63 16.53 54.75
C TYR A 15 0.23 17.05 55.14
N PHE A 16 -0.84 16.40 54.67
CA PHE A 16 -2.23 16.83 54.86
C PHE A 16 -3.04 15.88 55.74
N LYS A 17 -2.38 15.10 56.62
CA LYS A 17 -3.09 14.25 57.58
C LYS A 17 -3.75 15.10 58.66
N LYS A 18 -4.82 14.56 59.24
CA LYS A 18 -5.57 15.22 60.32
C LYS A 18 -4.64 15.53 61.49
N GLY A 19 -4.49 16.81 61.80
CA GLY A 19 -3.63 17.30 62.89
C GLY A 19 -2.33 17.97 62.40
N ASP A 20 -1.96 17.76 61.14
CA ASP A 20 -0.80 18.42 60.53
C ASP A 20 -1.24 19.75 59.88
N ILE A 21 -0.41 20.79 60.02
CA ILE A 21 -0.58 22.08 59.35
C ILE A 21 0.49 22.17 58.25
N PRO A 22 0.11 22.06 56.96
CA PRO A 22 1.08 22.08 55.87
C PRO A 22 1.77 23.45 55.73
N THR A 23 3.05 23.45 55.38
CA THR A 23 3.79 24.69 55.10
C THR A 23 3.57 25.19 53.67
N GLU A 24 3.94 26.43 53.39
CA GLU A 24 3.91 27.02 52.05
C GLU A 24 4.70 26.18 51.04
N GLU A 25 5.90 25.69 51.41
CA GLU A 25 6.70 24.82 50.56
C GLU A 25 6.00 23.50 50.25
N GLN A 26 5.26 22.92 51.22
CA GLN A 26 4.51 21.68 51.00
C GLN A 26 3.31 21.88 50.07
N PHE A 27 2.70 23.08 50.09
CA PHE A 27 1.70 23.46 49.10
C PHE A 27 2.33 23.64 47.71
N ALA A 28 3.49 24.29 47.61
CA ALA A 28 4.22 24.41 46.35
C ALA A 28 4.59 23.02 45.79
N GLU A 29 5.09 22.09 46.63
CA GLU A 29 5.38 20.71 46.24
C GLU A 29 4.14 19.98 45.69
N LEU A 30 2.95 20.25 46.23
CA LEU A 30 1.69 19.68 45.73
C LEU A 30 1.31 20.27 44.37
N ILE A 31 1.37 21.60 44.22
CA ILE A 31 1.05 22.32 42.98
C ILE A 31 1.96 21.83 41.84
N ASP A 32 3.28 21.79 42.08
CA ASP A 32 4.29 21.34 41.10
C ASP A 32 4.22 19.83 40.78
N SER A 33 3.53 19.06 41.63
CA SER A 33 3.25 17.64 41.41
C SER A 33 2.00 17.38 40.56
N THR A 34 1.19 18.41 40.30
CA THR A 34 0.07 18.36 39.36
C THR A 34 0.51 18.85 37.97
N LEU A 35 -0.14 18.33 36.92
CA LEU A 35 0.03 18.89 35.58
C LEU A 35 -0.73 20.21 35.53
N ASN A 36 -0.03 21.30 35.24
CA ASN A 36 -0.67 22.58 35.03
C ASN A 36 -1.21 22.61 33.60
N LEU A 37 -2.50 22.31 33.42
CA LEU A 37 -3.12 22.24 32.08
C LEU A 37 -3.05 23.56 31.28
N VAL A 38 -2.87 24.70 31.95
CA VAL A 38 -2.77 26.03 31.31
C VAL A 38 -1.34 26.34 30.89
N GLU A 39 -0.33 25.88 31.63
CA GLU A 39 1.08 26.18 31.35
C GLU A 39 1.83 25.02 30.66
N ASP A 40 1.42 23.77 30.90
CA ASP A 40 2.11 22.58 30.38
C ASP A 40 1.75 22.26 28.92
N GLU A 41 0.65 22.84 28.40
CA GLU A 41 0.07 22.94 27.02
C GLU A 41 0.23 21.78 26.00
N GLN A 42 1.05 20.78 26.28
CA GLN A 42 1.40 19.68 25.37
C GLN A 42 0.42 18.53 25.43
N VAL A 43 -0.33 18.40 26.52
CA VAL A 43 -1.27 17.30 26.72
C VAL A 43 -2.52 17.82 27.39
N ILE A 44 -3.60 17.91 26.63
CA ILE A 44 -4.90 18.41 27.10
C ILE A 44 -5.92 17.29 26.95
N ARG A 45 -6.70 17.03 28.01
CA ARG A 45 -7.84 16.12 27.91
C ARG A 45 -9.02 16.86 27.29
N THR A 46 -9.50 16.38 26.15
CA THR A 46 -10.69 16.90 25.45
C THR A 46 -11.91 16.04 25.78
N ASP A 47 -13.07 16.44 25.26
CA ASP A 47 -14.31 15.65 25.27
C ASP A 47 -14.18 14.31 24.52
N THR A 48 -13.28 14.26 23.54
CA THR A 48 -13.08 13.16 22.59
C THR A 48 -11.83 12.33 22.88
N GLY A 49 -10.97 12.74 23.81
CA GLY A 49 -9.78 11.99 24.18
C GLY A 49 -8.65 12.85 24.73
N TRP A 50 -7.44 12.60 24.23
CA TRP A 50 -6.24 13.35 24.58
C TRP A 50 -5.72 14.07 23.34
N ALA A 51 -5.52 15.38 23.45
CA ALA A 51 -4.87 16.21 22.45
C ALA A 51 -3.40 16.43 22.85
N PHE A 52 -2.50 16.22 21.90
CA PHE A 52 -1.07 16.38 22.09
C PHE A 52 -0.56 17.53 21.22
N TYR A 53 0.16 18.48 21.81
CA TYR A 53 0.71 19.65 21.12
C TYR A 53 2.24 19.66 21.22
N PRO A 54 2.96 19.96 20.12
CA PRO A 54 4.41 20.07 20.16
C PRO A 54 4.84 21.29 20.98
N LYS A 55 5.94 21.18 21.76
CA LYS A 55 6.48 22.31 22.53
C LYS A 55 6.95 23.46 21.63
N GLN A 56 7.71 23.17 20.57
CA GLN A 56 8.27 24.12 19.60
C GLN A 56 8.56 23.40 18.27
N ASP A 57 8.48 24.11 17.13
CA ASP A 57 8.90 23.68 15.78
C ASP A 57 8.26 22.40 15.19
N GLY A 58 7.00 22.13 15.54
CA GLY A 58 6.14 21.28 14.70
C GLY A 58 6.38 19.77 14.76
N ASN A 59 7.35 19.31 15.55
CA ASN A 59 7.56 17.88 15.80
C ASN A 59 7.02 17.50 17.18
N LEU A 60 5.98 16.66 17.18
CA LEU A 60 5.50 15.97 18.37
C LEU A 60 6.02 14.55 18.32
N ASP A 61 6.79 14.10 19.30
CA ASP A 61 7.22 12.69 19.44
C ASP A 61 6.61 12.08 20.73
N ILE A 62 5.86 10.98 20.57
CA ILE A 62 5.27 10.19 21.64
C ILE A 62 6.00 8.86 21.72
N GLY A 63 6.73 8.60 22.81
CA GLY A 63 7.47 7.37 23.04
C GLY A 63 6.69 6.32 23.84
N PHE A 64 6.75 5.07 23.39
CA PHE A 64 6.21 3.89 24.08
C PHE A 64 7.36 3.06 24.66
N TYR A 65 7.20 2.59 25.89
CA TYR A 65 8.23 1.87 26.65
C TYR A 65 7.69 0.54 27.15
N THR A 66 8.50 -0.52 27.09
CA THR A 66 8.15 -1.82 27.71
C THR A 66 8.29 -1.79 29.23
N GLU A 67 9.19 -0.95 29.75
CA GLU A 67 9.51 -0.86 31.16
C GLU A 67 9.72 0.59 31.57
N LYS A 68 9.37 0.91 32.81
CA LYS A 68 9.64 2.21 33.40
C LYS A 68 11.15 2.36 33.62
N SER A 69 11.80 3.27 32.89
CA SER A 69 13.22 3.56 33.10
C SER A 69 13.44 4.24 34.46
N ALA A 70 14.32 3.68 35.29
CA ALA A 70 14.73 4.29 36.55
C ALA A 70 15.64 5.51 36.36
N THR A 71 16.30 5.62 35.20
CA THR A 71 17.33 6.64 34.92
C THR A 71 16.90 7.66 33.85
N GLY A 72 15.69 7.55 33.29
CA GLY A 72 15.15 8.46 32.26
C GLY A 72 15.89 8.44 30.92
N THR A 73 16.88 7.58 30.76
CA THR A 73 17.81 7.54 29.61
C THR A 73 17.50 6.42 28.62
N LYS A 74 16.50 5.57 28.91
CA LYS A 74 16.11 4.49 28.00
C LYS A 74 15.39 5.13 26.80
N LEU A 75 15.74 4.74 25.59
CA LEU A 75 14.99 5.12 24.39
C LEU A 75 13.65 4.36 24.35
N PRO A 76 12.61 4.94 23.74
CA PRO A 76 11.34 4.23 23.57
C PRO A 76 11.52 3.04 22.60
N VAL A 77 10.76 1.96 22.82
CA VAL A 77 10.74 0.81 21.91
C VAL A 77 9.98 1.09 20.62
N TRP A 78 9.07 2.06 20.67
CA TRP A 78 8.32 2.59 19.55
C TRP A 78 8.09 4.07 19.77
N SER A 79 8.12 4.89 18.72
CA SER A 79 7.69 6.29 18.82
C SER A 79 6.75 6.67 17.69
N LEU A 80 5.74 7.48 18.01
CA LEU A 80 4.83 8.08 17.07
C LEU A 80 5.14 9.56 16.94
N SER A 81 5.21 10.09 15.71
CA SER A 81 5.44 11.51 15.51
C SER A 81 4.61 12.14 14.41
N VAL A 82 4.26 13.42 14.58
CA VAL A 82 3.65 14.25 13.53
C VAL A 82 4.71 15.19 12.98
N THR A 83 4.94 15.17 11.67
CA THR A 83 5.93 16.06 11.00
C THR A 83 5.31 17.41 10.65
N PRO A 84 6.12 18.43 10.29
CA PRO A 84 5.62 19.73 9.83
C PRO A 84 4.73 19.61 8.58
N GLU A 85 4.95 18.59 7.74
CA GLU A 85 4.13 18.27 6.55
C GLU A 85 2.82 17.54 6.90
N LYS A 86 2.46 17.44 8.19
CA LYS A 86 1.25 16.78 8.71
C LYS A 86 1.19 15.27 8.40
N LYS A 87 2.35 14.62 8.27
CA LYS A 87 2.45 13.17 8.18
C LYS A 87 2.54 12.56 9.57
N LEU A 88 1.89 11.42 9.75
CA LEU A 88 2.07 10.55 10.91
C LEU A 88 3.20 9.56 10.63
N VAL A 89 4.18 9.48 11.52
CA VAL A 89 5.38 8.65 11.34
C VAL A 89 5.53 7.72 12.54
N ILE A 90 5.76 6.44 12.27
CA ILE A 90 6.02 5.42 13.29
C ILE A 90 7.48 5.01 13.17
N LYS A 91 8.21 5.05 14.29
CA LYS A 91 9.62 4.66 14.38
C LYS A 91 9.82 3.50 15.36
N ASN A 92 10.74 2.60 15.06
CA ASN A 92 11.13 1.48 15.93
C ASN A 92 12.11 1.93 17.04
N GLY A 93 12.55 0.98 17.88
CA GLY A 93 13.48 1.24 18.98
C GLY A 93 14.89 1.68 18.55
N GLN A 94 15.25 1.50 17.28
CA GLN A 94 16.48 2.05 16.69
C GLN A 94 16.27 3.46 16.11
N THR A 95 15.08 4.06 16.28
CA THR A 95 14.66 5.34 15.71
C THR A 95 14.51 5.35 14.18
N GLU A 96 14.47 4.18 13.55
CA GLU A 96 14.22 4.03 12.12
C GLU A 96 12.74 4.17 11.81
N VAL A 97 12.39 4.90 10.76
CA VAL A 97 11.01 5.02 10.28
C VAL A 97 10.57 3.69 9.68
N VAL A 98 9.49 3.12 10.22
CA VAL A 98 8.88 1.88 9.69
C VAL A 98 7.63 2.16 8.87
N MET A 99 6.93 3.26 9.15
CA MET A 99 5.67 3.59 8.51
C MET A 99 5.45 5.11 8.49
N GLU A 100 4.93 5.62 7.39
CA GLU A 100 4.42 6.98 7.26
C GLU A 100 2.98 6.95 6.73
N ALA A 101 2.11 7.80 7.27
CA ALA A 101 0.76 8.04 6.77
C ALA A 101 0.59 9.52 6.47
N ALA A 102 0.09 9.85 5.28
CA ALA A 102 -0.17 11.22 4.85
C ALA A 102 -1.67 11.52 4.74
N GLN A 103 -2.01 12.81 4.75
CA GLN A 103 -3.41 13.28 4.71
C GLN A 103 -4.12 12.98 3.38
N ASP A 104 -3.37 12.68 2.32
CA ASP A 104 -3.90 12.26 1.01
C ASP A 104 -4.28 10.77 0.96
N LYS A 105 -4.34 10.11 2.14
CA LYS A 105 -4.63 8.68 2.31
C LYS A 105 -3.53 7.76 1.78
N SER A 106 -2.34 8.28 1.51
CA SER A 106 -1.18 7.45 1.18
C SER A 106 -0.49 6.92 2.44
N PHE A 107 0.02 5.69 2.33
CA PHE A 107 0.84 5.04 3.34
C PHE A 107 2.16 4.58 2.71
N LEU A 108 3.25 4.80 3.43
CA LEU A 108 4.57 4.28 3.07
C LEU A 108 5.03 3.32 4.15
N LEU A 109 5.25 2.06 3.80
CA LEU A 109 5.84 1.06 4.68
C LEU A 109 7.32 0.92 4.33
N HIS A 110 8.18 1.04 5.34
CA HIS A 110 9.62 0.82 5.20
C HIS A 110 9.94 -0.59 5.71
N GLY A 111 10.50 -1.41 4.83
CA GLY A 111 10.81 -2.81 5.13
C GLY A 111 9.94 -3.80 4.34
N ASN A 112 9.76 -5.00 4.91
CA ASN A 112 9.03 -6.09 4.28
C ASN A 112 7.59 -6.15 4.81
N LEU A 113 6.61 -6.33 3.91
CA LEU A 113 5.23 -6.63 4.25
C LEU A 113 4.98 -8.13 4.04
N MET A 114 4.62 -8.85 5.10
CA MET A 114 4.10 -10.22 4.99
C MET A 114 2.58 -10.20 5.08
N VAL A 115 1.92 -10.94 4.19
CA VAL A 115 0.45 -11.04 4.08
C VAL A 115 0.09 -12.52 4.14
N GLU A 116 -0.75 -12.91 5.08
CA GLU A 116 -1.15 -14.32 5.24
C GLU A 116 -2.18 -14.75 4.18
N GLU A 117 -3.10 -13.87 3.81
CA GLU A 117 -4.16 -14.18 2.84
C GLU A 117 -4.09 -13.24 1.63
N THR A 118 -4.78 -12.10 1.68
CA THR A 118 -4.90 -11.17 0.57
C THR A 118 -4.72 -9.73 1.01
N VAL A 119 -4.14 -8.91 0.13
CA VAL A 119 -4.14 -7.46 0.26
C VAL A 119 -4.93 -6.89 -0.90
N THR A 120 -5.90 -6.03 -0.58
CA THR A 120 -6.64 -5.24 -1.57
C THR A 120 -6.19 -3.78 -1.44
N ALA A 121 -5.61 -3.24 -2.50
CA ALA A 121 -5.17 -1.84 -2.55
C ALA A 121 -5.50 -1.23 -3.92
N SER A 122 -5.90 0.04 -3.94
CA SER A 122 -6.14 0.77 -5.19
C SER A 122 -4.84 1.10 -5.94
N ALA A 123 -3.72 1.23 -5.23
CA ALA A 123 -2.37 1.36 -5.80
C ALA A 123 -1.26 1.18 -4.75
N TYR A 124 -0.06 0.75 -5.18
CA TYR A 124 1.16 0.81 -4.36
C TYR A 124 2.40 1.11 -5.22
N LYS A 125 3.43 1.73 -4.62
CA LYS A 125 4.69 2.07 -5.29
C LYS A 125 5.88 1.54 -4.49
N THR A 126 6.88 0.97 -5.17
CA THR A 126 8.13 0.52 -4.54
C THR A 126 9.30 1.43 -4.94
N LYS A 127 10.32 1.56 -4.09
CA LYS A 127 11.49 2.46 -4.32
C LYS A 127 12.23 2.17 -5.64
N GLY A 128 12.10 0.96 -6.20
CA GLY A 128 12.69 0.57 -7.49
C GLY A 128 11.84 0.91 -8.72
N GLY A 129 10.75 1.67 -8.59
CA GLY A 129 9.83 1.95 -9.70
C GLY A 129 8.98 0.74 -10.14
N GLY A 130 9.23 -0.45 -9.60
CA GLY A 130 8.47 -1.69 -9.83
C GLY A 130 7.24 -1.82 -8.94
N GLY A 131 6.54 -0.71 -8.67
CA GLY A 131 5.24 -0.75 -8.01
C GLY A 131 4.16 -0.92 -9.06
N VAL A 132 3.37 -1.99 -8.95
CA VAL A 132 2.22 -2.22 -9.82
C VAL A 132 1.25 -1.05 -9.60
N THR A 133 1.07 -0.25 -10.65
CA THR A 133 -0.01 0.73 -10.73
C THR A 133 -1.26 -0.05 -11.15
N PRO A 134 -2.25 -0.29 -10.28
CA PRO A 134 -3.45 -1.02 -10.66
C PRO A 134 -4.21 -0.17 -11.66
N GLY A 135 -4.18 -0.62 -12.91
CA GLY A 135 -4.59 0.15 -14.08
C GLY A 135 -3.76 -0.18 -15.34
N GLU A 136 -2.57 -0.76 -15.18
CA GLU A 136 -1.67 -1.09 -16.29
C GLU A 136 -1.14 -2.54 -16.25
N ASP A 137 -2.03 -3.53 -16.31
CA ASP A 137 -1.61 -4.94 -16.54
C ASP A 137 -1.12 -5.13 -17.98
N TYR A 138 0.10 -4.68 -18.27
CA TYR A 138 0.84 -5.10 -19.44
C TYR A 138 1.60 -6.39 -19.12
N LEU A 139 1.12 -7.50 -19.67
CA LEU A 139 1.81 -8.77 -19.74
C LEU A 139 2.90 -8.72 -20.82
N THR A 140 4.10 -9.20 -20.49
CA THR A 140 5.14 -9.46 -21.48
C THR A 140 5.09 -10.93 -21.91
N VAL A 141 5.00 -11.18 -23.22
CA VAL A 141 4.97 -12.53 -23.80
C VAL A 141 6.16 -12.71 -24.76
N PRO A 142 6.88 -13.85 -24.72
CA PRO A 142 7.97 -14.10 -25.66
C PRO A 142 7.52 -14.08 -27.12
N ALA A 143 8.21 -13.31 -27.95
CA ALA A 143 7.98 -13.20 -29.38
C ALA A 143 8.65 -14.32 -30.18
N ASP A 144 8.60 -15.56 -29.71
CA ASP A 144 9.41 -16.69 -30.16
C ASP A 144 8.75 -17.58 -31.23
N LYS A 145 7.58 -17.16 -31.74
CA LYS A 145 6.70 -17.89 -32.68
C LYS A 145 5.93 -19.08 -32.06
N LYS A 146 6.08 -19.33 -30.75
CA LYS A 146 5.30 -20.34 -30.02
C LYS A 146 4.02 -19.72 -29.46
N TRP A 147 3.02 -20.56 -29.22
CA TRP A 147 1.79 -20.15 -28.56
C TRP A 147 2.01 -20.09 -27.04
N HIS A 148 1.59 -18.99 -26.44
CA HIS A 148 1.65 -18.77 -25.00
C HIS A 148 0.25 -18.52 -24.48
N ASP A 149 -0.05 -19.11 -23.33
CA ASP A 149 -1.33 -18.95 -22.63
C ASP A 149 -1.42 -17.55 -22.03
N LEU A 150 -2.56 -16.90 -22.21
CA LEU A 150 -2.86 -15.63 -21.56
C LEU A 150 -3.54 -15.91 -20.22
N PRO A 151 -3.17 -15.18 -19.15
CA PRO A 151 -3.72 -15.38 -17.82
C PRO A 151 -5.14 -14.79 -17.74
N LEU A 152 -6.11 -15.51 -18.27
CA LEU A 152 -7.53 -15.17 -18.15
C LEU A 152 -8.18 -15.98 -17.03
N ASP A 153 -9.07 -15.33 -16.28
CA ASP A 153 -9.97 -16.04 -15.37
C ASP A 153 -11.04 -16.79 -16.18
N VAL A 154 -10.90 -18.11 -16.22
CA VAL A 154 -11.80 -19.03 -16.93
C VAL A 154 -12.75 -19.76 -15.96
N SER A 155 -12.97 -19.20 -14.76
CA SER A 155 -13.92 -19.76 -13.81
C SER A 155 -15.33 -19.78 -14.39
N ARG A 156 -16.03 -20.90 -14.16
CA ARG A 156 -17.41 -21.13 -14.58
C ARG A 156 -18.40 -20.56 -13.58
N GLU A 157 -18.25 -19.28 -13.27
CA GLU A 157 -19.14 -18.52 -12.40
C GLU A 157 -20.03 -17.59 -13.24
N GLY A 158 -21.26 -17.34 -12.78
CA GLY A 158 -22.20 -16.42 -13.44
C GLY A 158 -22.97 -16.99 -14.65
N PHE A 159 -23.50 -16.09 -15.47
CA PHE A 159 -24.23 -16.36 -16.72
C PHE A 159 -23.35 -16.92 -17.85
N GLY A 160 -22.03 -16.99 -17.64
CA GLY A 160 -21.10 -17.65 -18.55
C GLY A 160 -20.79 -16.85 -19.81
N CYS A 161 -20.89 -15.53 -19.72
CA CYS A 161 -20.52 -14.60 -20.78
C CYS A 161 -19.37 -13.73 -20.32
N ARG A 162 -18.25 -13.79 -21.04
CA ARG A 162 -17.06 -12.97 -20.80
C ARG A 162 -16.57 -12.34 -22.08
N VAL A 163 -16.28 -11.05 -22.00
CA VAL A 163 -15.76 -10.26 -23.13
C VAL A 163 -14.48 -9.58 -22.70
N TYR A 164 -13.40 -9.84 -23.43
CA TYR A 164 -12.09 -9.26 -23.19
C TYR A 164 -11.66 -8.39 -24.37
N ARG A 165 -11.05 -7.25 -24.07
CA ARG A 165 -10.40 -6.39 -25.06
C ARG A 165 -8.89 -6.41 -24.83
N ILE A 166 -8.16 -6.76 -25.87
CA ILE A 166 -6.74 -7.05 -25.81
C ILE A 166 -5.99 -6.15 -26.76
N TYR A 167 -4.92 -5.54 -26.26
CA TYR A 167 -4.00 -4.69 -27.02
C TYR A 167 -2.61 -5.27 -26.89
N ALA A 168 -2.04 -5.76 -27.99
CA ALA A 168 -0.71 -6.34 -28.00
C ALA A 168 0.19 -5.58 -28.97
N SER A 169 1.38 -5.21 -28.52
CA SER A 169 2.32 -4.39 -29.27
C SER A 169 3.76 -4.86 -29.14
N PHE A 170 4.56 -4.55 -30.13
CA PHE A 170 6.00 -4.74 -30.09
C PHE A 170 6.70 -3.66 -30.89
N ARG A 171 7.99 -3.46 -30.60
CA ARG A 171 8.86 -2.55 -31.36
C ARG A 171 9.65 -3.34 -32.40
N GLU A 172 9.60 -2.90 -33.65
CA GLU A 172 10.38 -3.50 -34.74
C GLU A 172 11.81 -2.92 -34.72
N PRO A 173 12.85 -3.73 -34.48
CA PRO A 173 14.22 -3.24 -34.45
C PRO A 173 14.70 -2.87 -35.86
N GLY A 174 15.31 -1.70 -35.97
CA GLY A 174 15.78 -1.10 -37.23
C GLY A 174 14.84 -0.06 -37.85
N THR A 175 13.56 -0.04 -37.47
CA THR A 175 12.60 0.97 -37.96
C THR A 175 12.03 1.88 -36.85
N GLU A 176 12.26 1.53 -35.58
CA GLU A 176 11.66 2.16 -34.38
C GLU A 176 10.13 2.20 -34.37
N LEU A 177 9.46 1.60 -35.35
CA LEU A 177 8.01 1.57 -35.45
C LEU A 177 7.41 0.62 -34.41
N CYS A 178 6.41 1.12 -33.69
CA CYS A 178 5.56 0.30 -32.84
C CYS A 178 4.43 -0.28 -33.67
N ARG A 179 4.26 -1.61 -33.64
CA ARG A 179 3.08 -2.27 -34.23
C ARG A 179 2.13 -2.67 -33.13
N LEU A 180 0.85 -2.38 -33.33
CA LEU A 180 -0.23 -2.67 -32.39
C LEU A 180 -1.28 -3.56 -33.05
N THR A 181 -1.67 -4.62 -32.36
CA THR A 181 -2.78 -5.49 -32.69
C THR A 181 -3.86 -5.36 -31.61
N ARG A 182 -5.10 -5.15 -32.04
CA ARG A 182 -6.27 -5.04 -31.16
C ARG A 182 -7.24 -6.20 -31.40
N VAL A 183 -7.67 -6.84 -30.32
CA VAL A 183 -8.58 -8.00 -30.37
C VAL A 183 -9.71 -7.85 -29.37
N THR A 184 -10.90 -8.30 -29.75
CA THR A 184 -11.99 -8.62 -28.82
C THR A 184 -12.12 -10.13 -28.75
N ALA A 185 -11.86 -10.72 -27.59
CA ALA A 185 -12.02 -12.15 -27.33
C ALA A 185 -13.31 -12.36 -26.54
N ILE A 186 -14.17 -13.24 -27.03
CA ILE A 186 -15.52 -13.46 -26.51
C ILE A 186 -15.65 -14.94 -26.14
N TRP A 187 -16.18 -15.19 -24.94
CA TRP A 187 -16.54 -16.52 -24.46
C TRP A 187 -17.99 -16.51 -23.97
N LEU A 188 -18.87 -17.29 -24.61
CA LEU A 188 -20.31 -17.34 -24.34
C LEU A 188 -20.74 -18.73 -23.89
N ASN A 189 -21.71 -18.79 -22.97
CA ASN A 189 -22.38 -19.99 -22.48
C ASN A 189 -21.41 -21.10 -22.03
N PHE A 190 -20.21 -20.73 -21.57
CA PHE A 190 -19.10 -21.64 -21.28
C PHE A 190 -18.64 -22.55 -22.43
N MET A 191 -19.12 -22.34 -23.66
CA MET A 191 -18.90 -23.23 -24.81
C MET A 191 -18.41 -22.48 -26.05
N GLU A 192 -19.08 -21.40 -26.42
CA GLU A 192 -18.81 -20.70 -27.68
C GLU A 192 -17.67 -19.70 -27.52
N GLN A 193 -16.70 -19.78 -28.42
CA GLN A 193 -15.46 -19.03 -28.36
C GLN A 193 -15.26 -18.26 -29.66
N ARG A 194 -15.18 -16.94 -29.58
CA ARG A 194 -15.02 -16.06 -30.74
C ARG A 194 -13.87 -15.08 -30.54
N ILE A 195 -13.25 -14.72 -31.66
CA ILE A 195 -12.19 -13.72 -31.75
C ILE A 195 -12.53 -12.77 -32.87
N GLU A 196 -12.56 -11.48 -32.56
CA GLU A 196 -12.78 -10.38 -33.48
C GLU A 196 -11.56 -9.47 -33.50
N SER A 197 -11.12 -9.10 -34.69
CA SER A 197 -9.97 -8.21 -34.88
C SER A 197 -10.06 -7.57 -36.26
N PRO A 198 -9.68 -6.29 -36.42
CA PRO A 198 -9.49 -5.69 -37.75
C PRO A 198 -8.46 -6.43 -38.60
N GLU A 199 -7.54 -7.18 -37.97
CA GLU A 199 -6.53 -7.98 -38.66
C GLU A 199 -7.03 -9.38 -39.06
N LYS A 200 -8.24 -9.77 -38.65
CA LYS A 200 -8.86 -11.05 -38.99
C LYS A 200 -9.88 -10.84 -40.12
N HIS A 201 -9.70 -11.58 -41.21
CA HIS A 201 -10.56 -11.53 -42.40
C HIS A 201 -10.86 -12.96 -42.89
N TRP A 202 -11.75 -13.10 -43.87
CA TRP A 202 -12.23 -14.40 -44.33
C TRP A 202 -11.11 -15.31 -44.90
N TRP A 203 -10.07 -14.75 -45.54
CA TRP A 203 -8.91 -15.52 -46.02
C TRP A 203 -7.76 -15.67 -44.97
N GLY A 204 -7.96 -15.30 -43.70
CA GLY A 204 -6.96 -15.51 -42.64
C GLY A 204 -6.66 -14.30 -41.73
N TRP A 205 -5.38 -14.14 -41.34
CA TRP A 205 -4.91 -13.10 -40.42
C TRP A 205 -3.73 -12.31 -41.00
N SER A 206 -3.89 -10.99 -41.14
CA SER A 206 -2.93 -10.11 -41.80
C SER A 206 -1.81 -9.63 -40.88
N GLY A 207 -2.09 -9.32 -39.61
CA GLY A 207 -1.09 -8.75 -38.73
C GLY A 207 -0.12 -9.72 -38.07
N SER A 208 0.74 -9.15 -37.22
CA SER A 208 2.00 -9.76 -36.78
C SER A 208 1.87 -10.56 -35.48
N ILE A 209 0.79 -10.34 -34.75
CA ILE A 209 0.44 -11.06 -33.52
C ILE A 209 -0.87 -11.80 -33.80
N ARG A 210 -0.94 -13.08 -33.45
CA ARG A 210 -2.12 -13.93 -33.66
C ARG A 210 -2.69 -14.40 -32.34
N PHE A 211 -4.00 -14.59 -32.32
CA PHE A 211 -4.75 -15.09 -31.18
C PHE A 211 -5.56 -16.32 -31.57
N ARG A 212 -5.76 -17.24 -30.62
CA ARG A 212 -6.68 -18.37 -30.76
C ARG A 212 -7.23 -18.79 -29.41
N TRP A 213 -8.42 -19.37 -29.42
CA TRP A 213 -8.88 -20.18 -28.30
C TRP A 213 -8.41 -21.62 -28.51
N LEU A 214 -8.02 -22.27 -27.41
CA LEU A 214 -7.66 -23.68 -27.37
C LEU A 214 -8.36 -24.31 -26.16
N ASP A 215 -9.05 -25.42 -26.36
CA ASP A 215 -9.65 -26.18 -25.27
C ASP A 215 -8.62 -27.15 -24.67
N HIS A 216 -8.34 -27.00 -23.38
CA HIS A 216 -7.53 -27.94 -22.60
C HIS A 216 -8.44 -28.63 -21.58
N GLY A 217 -8.92 -29.83 -21.92
CA GLY A 217 -9.68 -30.68 -20.99
C GLY A 217 -11.00 -30.06 -20.52
N GLY A 218 -11.70 -29.32 -21.39
CA GLY A 218 -12.96 -28.65 -21.07
C GLY A 218 -12.80 -27.24 -20.49
N LYS A 219 -11.58 -26.69 -20.51
CA LYS A 219 -11.27 -25.31 -20.11
C LYS A 219 -10.76 -24.53 -21.34
N PRO A 220 -11.49 -23.49 -21.79
CA PRO A 220 -11.00 -22.61 -22.83
C PRO A 220 -9.78 -21.85 -22.36
N CYS A 221 -8.75 -21.80 -23.17
CA CYS A 221 -7.55 -21.01 -22.93
C CYS A 221 -7.32 -20.09 -24.13
N LEU A 222 -7.20 -18.79 -23.88
CA LEU A 222 -6.83 -17.84 -24.92
C LEU A 222 -5.31 -17.81 -25.05
N GLN A 223 -4.81 -18.00 -26.26
CA GLN A 223 -3.38 -18.00 -26.54
C GLN A 223 -3.01 -16.88 -27.51
N MET A 224 -1.76 -16.41 -27.37
CA MET A 224 -1.14 -15.44 -28.27
C MET A 224 0.19 -15.97 -28.82
N ARG A 225 0.55 -15.55 -30.04
CA ARG A 225 1.90 -15.73 -30.58
C ARG A 225 2.30 -14.64 -31.57
N SER A 226 3.60 -14.45 -31.75
CA SER A 226 4.14 -13.74 -32.91
C SER A 226 4.08 -14.59 -34.19
N LYS A 227 3.87 -13.95 -35.34
CA LYS A 227 3.89 -14.59 -36.67
C LYS A 227 5.30 -15.02 -37.09
N LYS A 228 6.30 -14.23 -36.70
CA LYS A 228 7.73 -14.46 -36.91
C LYS A 228 8.45 -14.28 -35.57
N ARG A 229 9.65 -14.86 -35.43
CA ARG A 229 10.51 -14.54 -34.29
C ARG A 229 10.90 -13.07 -34.38
N LEU A 230 10.55 -12.28 -33.37
CA LEU A 230 10.87 -10.85 -33.35
C LEU A 230 12.23 -10.63 -32.68
N PRO A 231 13.10 -9.74 -33.20
CA PRO A 231 14.40 -9.52 -32.60
C PRO A 231 14.35 -8.74 -31.28
N SER A 232 13.23 -8.05 -30.99
CA SER A 232 12.96 -7.47 -29.66
C SER A 232 12.76 -8.52 -28.57
N GLY A 233 12.52 -9.78 -28.93
CA GLY A 233 12.28 -10.88 -27.98
C GLY A 233 10.90 -10.87 -27.32
N GLU A 234 10.22 -9.74 -27.27
CA GLU A 234 9.05 -9.53 -26.40
C GLU A 234 7.86 -8.85 -27.11
N ILE A 235 6.65 -9.21 -26.67
CA ILE A 235 5.36 -8.58 -26.99
C ILE A 235 4.77 -8.03 -25.69
N HIS A 236 4.42 -6.75 -25.65
CA HIS A 236 3.70 -6.14 -24.53
C HIS A 236 2.19 -6.19 -24.79
N CYS A 237 1.45 -6.78 -23.88
CA CYS A 237 0.03 -7.10 -24.05
C CYS A 237 -0.79 -6.62 -22.86
N ARG A 238 -1.82 -5.81 -23.09
CA ARG A 238 -2.81 -5.45 -22.08
C ARG A 238 -4.11 -6.16 -22.34
N ILE A 239 -4.70 -6.72 -21.28
CA ILE A 239 -5.99 -7.40 -21.31
C ILE A 239 -6.95 -6.60 -20.42
N VAL A 240 -8.15 -6.32 -20.93
CA VAL A 240 -9.20 -5.62 -20.18
C VAL A 240 -10.47 -6.47 -20.25
N GLU A 241 -11.00 -6.90 -19.10
CA GLU A 241 -12.34 -7.53 -19.04
C GLU A 241 -13.40 -6.43 -19.19
N MET A 242 -14.15 -6.48 -20.29
CA MET A 242 -15.18 -5.50 -20.64
C MET A 242 -16.56 -5.90 -20.10
N TYR A 243 -16.77 -7.19 -19.88
CA TYR A 243 -18.04 -7.75 -19.41
C TYR A 243 -17.80 -9.10 -18.72
N LYS A 244 -18.42 -9.28 -17.55
CA LYS A 244 -18.53 -10.54 -16.81
C LYS A 244 -20.00 -10.71 -16.42
N GLY A 245 -20.67 -11.64 -17.09
CA GLY A 245 -22.04 -12.06 -16.82
C GLY A 245 -22.03 -13.38 -16.09
#